data_AF-A0A7H4MT45-F1
#
_entry.id   AF-A0A7H4MT45-F1
#
_cell.length_a   1.000
_cell.length_b   1.000
_cell.length_c   1.000
_cell.angle_alpha   90.00
_cell.angle_beta   90.00
_cell.angle_gamma   90.00
#
_symmetry.space_group_name_H-M   'P 1'
#
loop_
_entity.id
_entity.type
_entity.pdbx_description
1 polymer ?
#
loop_
_entity_poly.entity_id
_entity_poly.type
_entity_poly.pdbx_seq_one_letter_code
_entity_poly.pdbx_strand_id
1 'polypeptide(L)'
;MSITSNKFCWMGVVMLAAVGGTAQAGVSLDRTRLIITGKDSSASANLTNTSPDIPFLAQSWVEDSKGNKITSPLVVLPPLQRINGGQKGWRGSPKLMVLTSCRRIGKACFI
;
A
#
# COMPACT_ATOMS: atom_id res chain seq x y z
N MET A 1 50.22 31.61 11.55
CA MET A 1 49.37 30.51 11.05
C MET A 1 48.15 30.40 11.96
N SER A 2 47.02 31.02 11.63
CA SER A 2 45.78 30.84 12.41
C SER A 2 44.57 31.09 11.51
N ILE A 3 44.32 30.16 10.61
CA ILE A 3 43.05 30.02 9.89
C ILE A 3 42.83 28.52 9.81
N THR A 4 41.88 27.96 10.59
CA THR A 4 41.01 26.80 10.27
C THR A 4 40.49 26.09 11.54
N SER A 5 39.58 26.72 12.30
CA SER A 5 38.70 25.97 13.23
C SER A 5 37.23 26.10 12.79
N ASN A 6 36.78 27.33 12.48
CA ASN A 6 35.39 27.57 12.06
C ASN A 6 35.06 27.03 10.65
N LYS A 7 36.06 26.94 9.75
CA LYS A 7 35.88 26.44 8.37
C LYS A 7 35.64 24.91 8.33
N PHE A 8 36.19 24.19 9.32
CA PHE A 8 36.09 22.73 9.41
C PHE A 8 34.69 22.30 9.88
N CYS A 9 34.08 23.09 10.77
CA CYS A 9 32.71 22.87 11.25
C CYS A 9 31.67 23.02 10.13
N TRP A 10 31.83 24.02 9.25
CA TRP A 10 30.96 24.22 8.08
C TRP A 10 31.07 23.09 7.06
N MET A 11 32.28 22.55 6.85
CA MET A 11 32.50 21.40 5.97
C MET A 11 31.79 20.13 6.47
N GLY A 12 31.78 19.89 7.78
CA GLY A 12 31.06 18.77 8.40
C GLY A 12 29.54 18.88 8.23
N VAL A 13 28.98 20.09 8.36
CA VAL A 13 27.54 20.34 8.19
C VAL A 13 27.08 20.11 6.75
N VAL A 14 27.88 20.50 5.74
CA VAL A 14 27.56 20.25 4.32
C VAL A 14 27.60 18.75 4.00
N MET A 15 28.52 17.99 4.60
CA MET A 15 28.64 16.56 4.37
C MET A 15 27.48 15.76 5.00
N LEU A 16 26.94 16.22 6.13
CA LEU A 16 25.82 15.57 6.81
C LEU A 16 24.47 15.82 6.09
N ALA A 17 24.33 16.96 5.40
CA ALA A 17 23.13 17.29 4.63
C ALA A 17 22.95 16.44 3.35
N ALA A 18 23.99 15.72 2.90
CA ALA A 18 23.95 14.88 1.71
C ALA A 18 23.32 13.49 1.95
N VAL A 19 23.06 13.09 3.19
CA VAL A 19 22.50 11.77 3.53
C VAL A 19 20.97 11.83 3.59
N GLY A 20 20.34 12.15 2.46
CA GLY A 20 18.89 12.00 2.29
C GLY A 20 18.58 10.65 1.64
N GLY A 21 17.90 9.75 2.35
CA GLY A 21 17.46 8.47 1.78
C GLY A 21 16.26 8.66 0.84
N THR A 22 16.37 8.17 -0.41
CA THR A 22 15.22 8.13 -1.33
C THR A 22 14.37 6.88 -1.03
N ALA A 23 13.12 7.06 -0.64
CA ALA A 23 12.17 5.96 -0.54
C ALA A 23 11.68 5.57 -1.94
N GLN A 24 11.97 4.36 -2.38
CA GLN A 24 11.45 3.81 -3.63
C GLN A 24 10.17 3.04 -3.33
N ALA A 25 9.03 3.52 -3.84
CA ALA A 25 7.75 2.86 -3.73
C ALA A 25 7.38 2.21 -5.08
N GLY A 26 7.12 0.90 -5.04
CA GLY A 26 6.80 0.10 -6.22
C GLY A 26 5.31 -0.15 -6.45
N VAL A 27 4.42 0.34 -5.57
CA VAL A 27 2.98 0.04 -5.63
C VAL A 27 2.17 1.33 -5.58
N SER A 28 1.25 1.48 -6.52
CA SER A 28 0.33 2.62 -6.63
C SER A 28 -1.12 2.13 -6.63
N LEU A 29 -1.99 2.89 -5.96
CA LEU A 29 -3.43 2.68 -5.95
C LEU A 29 -4.10 3.67 -6.90
N ASP A 30 -5.18 3.25 -7.56
CA ASP A 30 -5.98 4.14 -8.42
C ASP A 30 -6.80 5.17 -7.62
N ARG A 31 -7.08 4.89 -6.35
CA ARG A 31 -7.88 5.75 -5.45
C ARG A 31 -7.35 5.73 -4.02
N THR A 32 -7.50 6.84 -3.31
CA THR A 32 -7.08 7.01 -1.89
C THR A 32 -8.18 6.68 -0.89
N ARG A 33 -9.43 6.56 -1.34
CA ARG A 33 -10.58 6.23 -0.50
C ARG A 33 -11.62 5.44 -1.29
N LEU A 34 -12.26 4.48 -0.63
CA LEU A 34 -13.44 3.78 -1.12
C LEU A 34 -14.66 4.24 -0.31
N ILE A 35 -15.68 4.75 -0.99
CA ILE A 35 -16.97 5.09 -0.37
C ILE A 35 -17.91 3.94 -0.68
N ILE A 36 -18.41 3.28 0.35
CA ILE A 36 -19.34 2.16 0.22
C ILE A 36 -20.69 2.62 0.76
N THR A 37 -21.69 2.70 -0.11
CA THR A 37 -23.06 3.02 0.30
C THR A 37 -23.73 1.75 0.84
N GLY A 38 -24.65 1.88 1.80
CA GLY A 38 -25.33 0.72 2.41
C GLY A 38 -26.17 -0.14 1.46
N LYS A 39 -26.44 0.35 0.24
CA LYS A 39 -27.10 -0.41 -0.83
C LYS A 39 -26.12 -1.27 -1.65
N ASP A 40 -24.83 -0.93 -1.62
CA ASP A 40 -23.81 -1.60 -2.43
C ASP A 40 -23.24 -2.79 -1.66
N SER A 41 -23.25 -3.96 -2.32
CA SER A 41 -22.71 -5.20 -1.76
C SER A 41 -21.18 -5.27 -1.80
N SER A 42 -20.54 -4.39 -2.59
CA SER A 42 -19.11 -4.42 -2.83
C SER A 42 -18.56 -3.12 -3.41
N ALA A 43 -17.29 -2.84 -3.11
CA ALA A 43 -16.49 -1.83 -3.80
C ALA A 43 -15.13 -2.42 -4.19
N SER A 44 -14.41 -1.74 -5.08
CA SER A 44 -13.09 -2.23 -5.53
C SER A 44 -12.10 -1.11 -5.78
N ALA A 45 -10.82 -1.41 -5.52
CA ALA A 45 -9.67 -0.58 -5.86
C ALA A 45 -8.69 -1.36 -6.73
N ASN A 46 -7.96 -0.67 -7.61
CA ASN A 46 -6.94 -1.29 -8.45
C ASN A 46 -5.56 -1.01 -7.87
N LEU A 47 -4.73 -2.05 -7.76
CA LEU A 47 -3.31 -1.93 -7.46
C LEU A 47 -2.50 -2.03 -8.75
N THR A 48 -1.48 -1.18 -8.88
CA THR A 48 -0.54 -1.21 -10.00
C THR A 48 0.89 -1.22 -9.47
N ASN A 49 1.72 -2.10 -10.02
CA ASN A 49 3.15 -2.11 -9.75
C ASN A 49 3.86 -1.12 -10.67
N THR A 50 4.51 -0.10 -10.11
CA THR A 50 5.28 0.90 -10.85
C THR A 50 6.68 0.41 -11.22
N SER A 51 7.17 -0.64 -10.56
CA SER A 51 8.45 -1.26 -10.87
C SER A 51 8.34 -2.15 -12.12
N PRO A 52 9.25 -2.01 -13.10
CA PRO A 52 9.20 -2.80 -14.33
C PRO A 52 9.56 -4.27 -14.13
N ASP A 53 10.54 -4.58 -13.26
CA ASP A 53 11.15 -5.93 -13.23
C ASP A 53 10.89 -6.70 -11.93
N ILE A 54 10.53 -6.00 -10.84
CA ILE A 54 10.43 -6.60 -9.50
C ILE A 54 8.96 -6.92 -9.18
N PRO A 55 8.59 -8.19 -8.94
CA PRO A 55 7.26 -8.54 -8.48
C PRO A 55 7.09 -8.22 -6.98
N PHE A 56 5.91 -7.72 -6.59
CA PHE A 56 5.55 -7.46 -5.19
C PHE A 56 4.46 -8.41 -4.70
N LEU A 57 4.33 -8.53 -3.38
CA LEU A 57 3.24 -9.22 -2.73
C LEU A 57 2.33 -8.20 -2.06
N ALA A 58 1.07 -8.17 -2.44
CA ALA A 58 0.06 -7.35 -1.78
C ALA A 58 -0.74 -8.21 -0.81
N GLN A 59 -0.77 -7.77 0.43
CA GLN A 59 -1.62 -8.35 1.46
C GLN A 59 -2.67 -7.32 1.88
N SER A 60 -3.90 -7.77 2.09
CA SER A 60 -5.01 -6.90 2.44
C SER A 60 -5.77 -7.40 3.67
N TRP A 61 -6.22 -6.45 4.48
CA TRP A 61 -7.11 -6.66 5.61
C TRP A 61 -7.86 -5.37 5.92
N VAL A 62 -8.92 -5.47 6.73
CA VAL A 62 -9.65 -4.30 7.25
C VAL A 62 -9.30 -4.14 8.72
N GLU A 63 -9.16 -2.90 9.17
CA GLU A 63 -8.95 -2.55 10.58
C GLU A 63 -10.06 -1.62 11.08
N ASP A 64 -10.33 -1.67 12.38
CA ASP A 64 -11.15 -0.68 13.06
C ASP A 64 -10.34 0.58 13.42
N SER A 65 -10.99 1.58 14.02
CA SER A 65 -10.33 2.82 14.45
C SER A 65 -9.31 2.63 15.58
N LYS A 66 -9.26 1.46 16.20
CA LYS A 66 -8.32 1.08 17.26
C LYS A 66 -7.15 0.25 16.71
N GLY A 67 -7.11 -0.03 15.40
CA GLY A 67 -6.10 -0.85 14.75
C GLY A 67 -6.32 -2.36 14.90
N ASN A 68 -7.50 -2.80 15.36
CA ASN A 68 -7.82 -4.22 15.40
C ASN A 68 -8.26 -4.71 14.02
N LYS A 69 -7.66 -5.81 13.56
CA LYS A 69 -8.09 -6.47 12.33
C LYS A 69 -9.52 -7.00 12.47
N ILE A 70 -10.41 -6.52 11.60
CA ILE A 70 -11.80 -6.98 11.51
C ILE A 70 -12.02 -7.77 10.23
N THR A 71 -12.93 -8.74 10.27
CA THR A 71 -13.34 -9.57 9.13
C THR A 71 -14.84 -9.51 8.88
N SER A 72 -15.55 -8.69 9.67
CA SER A 72 -16.99 -8.50 9.63
C SER A 72 -17.30 -7.10 10.15
N PRO A 73 -18.23 -6.35 9.51
CA PRO A 73 -19.04 -6.74 8.34
C PRO A 73 -18.28 -6.69 7.00
N LEU A 74 -17.07 -6.10 6.98
CA LEU A 74 -16.27 -5.92 5.77
C LEU A 74 -15.19 -7.00 5.63
N VAL A 75 -15.01 -7.50 4.41
CA VAL A 75 -13.90 -8.41 4.06
C VAL A 75 -13.25 -7.97 2.75
N VAL A 76 -11.93 -8.09 2.67
CA VAL A 76 -11.16 -7.78 1.46
C VAL A 76 -10.70 -9.08 0.79
N LEU A 77 -10.84 -9.13 -0.53
CA LEU A 77 -10.43 -10.25 -1.36
C LEU A 77 -9.62 -9.76 -2.58
N PRO A 78 -8.60 -10.52 -3.01
CA PRO A 78 -7.95 -11.61 -2.28
C PRO A 78 -7.11 -11.08 -1.10
N PRO A 79 -6.96 -11.85 0.00
CA PRO A 79 -6.20 -11.41 1.17
C PRO A 79 -4.69 -11.33 0.91
N LEU A 80 -4.18 -12.07 -0.08
CA LEU A 80 -2.78 -12.10 -0.46
C LEU A 80 -2.66 -12.40 -1.95
N GLN A 81 -1.96 -11.55 -2.67
CA GLN A 81 -1.80 -11.66 -4.12
C GLN A 81 -0.42 -11.21 -4.56
N ARG A 82 0.17 -11.94 -5.51
CA ARG A 82 1.39 -11.54 -6.21
C ARG A 82 1.05 -10.55 -7.33
N ILE A 83 1.80 -9.46 -7.42
CA ILE A 83 1.72 -8.42 -8.44
C ILE A 83 3.00 -8.45 -9.26
N ASN A 84 2.90 -8.66 -10.56
CA ASN A 84 4.07 -8.70 -11.42
C ASN A 84 4.53 -7.29 -11.82
N GLY A 85 5.82 -7.13 -12.10
CA GLY A 85 6.36 -5.89 -12.65
C GLY A 85 5.94 -5.66 -14.10
N GLY A 86 5.94 -4.41 -14.55
CA GLY A 86 5.73 -4.07 -15.96
C GLY A 86 4.29 -4.16 -16.45
N GLN A 87 3.32 -4.45 -15.58
CA GLN A 87 1.89 -4.40 -15.89
C GLN A 87 1.40 -2.94 -15.93
N LYS A 88 1.79 -2.19 -16.97
CA LYS A 88 1.26 -0.85 -17.24
C LYS A 88 -0.16 -0.94 -17.80
N GLY A 89 -1.16 -0.63 -16.97
CA GLY A 89 -2.57 -0.46 -17.35
C GLY A 89 -3.53 -1.45 -16.70
N TRP A 90 -4.83 -1.15 -16.76
CA TRP A 90 -5.93 -1.95 -16.17
C TRP A 90 -5.94 -3.42 -16.62
N ARG A 91 -5.44 -3.72 -17.84
CA ARG A 91 -5.28 -5.10 -18.35
C ARG A 91 -4.09 -5.78 -17.67
N GLY A 92 -4.28 -6.21 -16.42
CA GLY A 92 -3.30 -7.00 -15.66
C GLY A 92 -3.16 -6.57 -14.21
N SER A 93 -3.62 -5.37 -13.86
CA SER A 93 -3.62 -4.87 -12.49
C SER A 93 -4.45 -5.76 -11.55
N PRO A 94 -3.91 -6.23 -10.42
CA PRO A 94 -4.68 -6.91 -9.40
C PRO A 94 -5.77 -5.98 -8.83
N LYS A 95 -6.99 -6.52 -8.77
CA LYS A 95 -8.17 -5.80 -8.28
C LYS A 95 -8.48 -6.26 -6.88
N LEU A 96 -8.48 -5.31 -5.95
CA LEU A 96 -8.84 -5.53 -4.56
C LEU A 96 -10.33 -5.25 -4.38
N MET A 97 -11.08 -6.21 -3.88
CA MET A 97 -12.52 -6.09 -3.69
C MET A 97 -12.87 -6.12 -2.21
N VAL A 98 -13.60 -5.10 -1.75
CA VAL A 98 -14.13 -5.00 -0.40
C VAL A 98 -15.62 -5.37 -0.46
N LEU A 99 -16.03 -6.39 0.29
CA LEU A 99 -17.41 -6.85 0.35
C LEU A 99 -18.05 -6.42 1.67
N THR A 100 -19.32 -6.00 1.63
CA THR A 100 -20.10 -5.54 2.80
C THR A 100 -20.84 -6.63 3.55
N SER A 101 -20.85 -7.85 3.01
CA SER A 101 -21.48 -9.00 3.64
C SER A 101 -20.61 -10.24 3.46
N CYS A 102 -20.08 -10.74 4.57
CA CYS A 102 -19.52 -12.07 4.65
C CYS A 102 -20.66 -13.01 5.11
N ARG A 103 -21.25 -13.79 4.20
CA ARG A 103 -22.26 -14.79 4.58
C ARG A 103 -21.53 -15.93 5.30
N ARG A 104 -21.54 -15.85 6.63
CA ARG A 104 -20.78 -16.75 7.50
C ARG A 104 -21.50 -18.10 7.59
N ILE A 105 -21.03 -19.11 6.84
CA ILE A 105 -21.43 -20.51 7.02
C ILE A 105 -20.31 -21.18 7.83
N GLY A 106 -20.47 -21.25 9.16
CA GLY A 106 -19.46 -21.81 10.06
C GLY A 106 -18.23 -20.90 10.24
N LYS A 107 -17.01 -21.46 10.14
CA LYS A 107 -15.74 -20.68 10.14
C LYS A 107 -15.34 -20.18 8.74
N ALA A 108 -16.10 -20.54 7.71
CA ALA A 108 -15.85 -20.11 6.35
C ALA A 108 -16.71 -18.89 6.01
N CYS A 109 -16.07 -17.89 5.41
CA CYS A 109 -16.74 -16.76 4.79
C CYS A 109 -17.08 -17.15 3.36
N PHE A 110 -18.36 -17.39 3.06
CA PHE A 110 -18.84 -17.60 1.69
C PHE A 110 -19.69 -16.41 1.25
N ILE A 111 -19.84 -16.28 -0.07
CA ILE A 111 -20.58 -15.23 -0.77
C ILE A 111 -22.08 -15.50 -0.67
#